data_AF-A0A3N5IJE2-F1
#
_entry.id   AF-A0A3N5IJE2-F1
#
_cell.length_a   1.000
_cell.length_b   1.000
_cell.length_c   1.000
_cell.angle_alpha   90.00
_cell.angle_beta   90.00
_cell.angle_gamma   90.00
#
_symmetry.space_group_name_H-M   'P 1'
#
loop_
_entity.id
_entity.type
_entity.pdbx_description
1 polymer ?
#
loop_
_entity_poly.entity_id
_entity_poly.type
_entity_poly.pdbx_seq_one_letter_code
_entity_poly.pdbx_strand_id
1 'polypeptide(L)'
;MGRVIYFDCPSGASGDMILGALVDAGVDIEALRGELGKLDVPGWTLGAREVRRGAFRATKIDVGVDRDAPRAQRHLGDIVGILGASGLAPPVVAMATRIFTRLAEAEARVHGSTVDEVHFHEVGAIDAIVDVTGAVLGLHLLGAEAVHVSPLPLGGGFVDGAHGRIPLPGPGTVELLRGFPVVDTGVRAE
;
A
#
# COMPACT_ATOMS: atom_id res chain seq x y z
N MET A 1 15.99 7.59 -22.41
CA MET A 1 15.58 6.24 -22.01
C MET A 1 14.96 6.40 -20.64
N GLY A 2 13.68 6.04 -20.48
CA GLY A 2 12.94 6.29 -19.25
C GLY A 2 13.46 5.47 -18.07
N ARG A 3 13.25 5.94 -16.84
CA ARG A 3 13.64 5.18 -15.66
C ARG A 3 12.59 4.11 -15.36
N VAL A 4 13.05 2.85 -15.32
CA VAL A 4 12.21 1.68 -15.03
C VAL A 4 12.51 1.18 -13.62
N ILE A 5 11.48 0.90 -12.84
CA ILE A 5 11.58 0.23 -11.53
C ILE A 5 11.05 -1.20 -11.69
N TYR A 6 11.82 -2.17 -11.20
CA TYR A 6 11.42 -3.57 -11.16
C TYR A 6 11.36 -4.03 -9.70
N PHE A 7 10.18 -4.47 -9.25
CA PHE A 7 10.02 -5.10 -7.95
C PHE A 7 10.13 -6.62 -8.11
N ASP A 8 11.17 -7.20 -7.50
CA ASP A 8 11.30 -8.64 -7.30
C ASP A 8 10.64 -9.00 -5.96
N CYS A 9 9.52 -9.71 -6.00
CA CYS A 9 8.66 -9.96 -4.84
C CYS A 9 8.58 -11.45 -4.47
N PRO A 10 9.70 -12.15 -4.19
CA PRO A 10 9.71 -13.60 -3.97
C PRO A 10 8.95 -14.04 -2.71
N SER A 11 8.71 -13.12 -1.78
CA SER A 11 7.98 -13.36 -0.53
C SER A 11 6.74 -12.48 -0.38
N GLY A 12 6.26 -11.88 -1.47
CA GLY A 12 5.15 -10.93 -1.50
C GLY A 12 5.63 -9.49 -1.32
N ALA A 13 4.68 -8.59 -1.03
CA ALA A 13 4.94 -7.19 -0.78
C ALA A 13 3.87 -6.61 0.15
N SER A 14 4.30 -5.78 1.10
CA SER A 14 3.47 -4.91 1.94
C SER A 14 3.88 -3.45 1.73
N GLY A 15 3.07 -2.51 2.21
CA GLY A 15 3.34 -1.07 2.05
C GLY A 15 4.70 -0.66 2.60
N ASP A 16 5.02 -1.10 3.82
CA ASP A 16 6.33 -0.86 4.45
C ASP A 16 7.51 -1.50 3.70
N MET A 17 7.32 -2.67 3.07
CA MET A 17 8.34 -3.29 2.21
C MET A 17 8.58 -2.49 0.93
N ILE A 18 7.53 -1.98 0.29
CA ILE A 18 7.64 -1.14 -0.90
C ILE A 18 8.35 0.17 -0.55
N LEU A 19 7.94 0.84 0.52
CA LEU A 19 8.59 2.05 1.01
C LEU A 19 10.05 1.79 1.36
N GLY A 20 10.34 0.70 2.08
CA GLY A 20 11.70 0.30 2.44
C GLY A 20 12.58 0.06 1.22
N ALA A 21 12.06 -0.62 0.20
CA ALA A 21 12.78 -0.85 -1.05
C ALA A 21 13.06 0.45 -1.80
N LEU A 22 12.11 1.39 -1.85
CA LEU A 22 12.29 2.69 -2.51
C LEU A 22 13.32 3.57 -1.79
N VAL A 23 13.31 3.58 -0.45
CA VAL A 23 14.31 4.29 0.35
C VAL A 23 15.69 3.65 0.20
N ASP A 24 15.80 2.31 0.25
CA ASP A 24 17.09 1.61 0.01
C ASP A 24 17.61 1.86 -1.42
N ALA A 25 16.70 2.07 -2.40
CA ALA A 25 17.04 2.40 -3.79
C ALA A 25 17.43 3.88 -4.01
N GLY A 26 17.37 4.73 -2.97
CA GLY A 26 17.87 6.11 -3.01
C GLY A 26 16.82 7.21 -2.85
N VAL A 27 15.58 6.89 -2.46
CA VAL A 27 14.64 7.93 -2.00
C VAL A 27 15.10 8.48 -0.65
N ASP A 28 15.28 9.81 -0.59
CA ASP A 28 15.55 10.51 0.67
C ASP A 28 14.32 10.44 1.59
N ILE A 29 14.51 9.89 2.79
CA ILE A 29 13.43 9.71 3.77
C ILE A 29 12.84 11.04 4.25
N GLU A 30 13.65 12.09 4.39
CA GLU A 30 13.18 13.39 4.85
C GLU A 30 12.41 14.12 3.73
N ALA A 31 12.83 13.95 2.46
CA ALA A 31 12.04 14.41 1.32
C ALA A 31 10.68 13.69 1.26
N LEU A 32 10.67 12.36 1.47
CA LEU A 32 9.44 11.57 1.49
C LEU A 32 8.49 12.00 2.63
N ARG A 33 9.01 12.22 3.85
CA ARG A 33 8.23 12.78 4.97
C ARG A 33 7.65 14.15 4.62
N GLY A 34 8.47 15.03 4.05
CA GLY A 34 8.07 16.38 3.68
C GLY A 34 6.94 16.40 2.65
N GLU A 35 7.01 15.53 1.64
CA GLU A 35 5.93 15.36 0.66
C GLU A 35 4.67 14.76 1.28
N LEU A 36 4.78 13.69 2.07
CA LEU A 36 3.64 13.10 2.76
C LEU A 36 2.96 14.08 3.73
N GLY A 37 3.71 15.00 4.34
CA GLY A 37 3.17 16.07 5.19
C GLY A 37 2.17 16.97 4.45
N LYS A 38 2.20 17.03 3.12
CA LYS A 38 1.26 17.81 2.31
C LYS A 38 -0.13 17.17 2.20
N LEU A 39 -0.32 15.94 2.68
CA LEU A 39 -1.64 15.32 2.84
C LEU A 39 -2.50 16.05 3.89
N ASP A 40 -1.89 16.79 4.82
CA ASP A 40 -2.56 17.47 5.93
C ASP A 40 -3.44 16.55 6.80
N VAL A 41 -3.03 15.28 6.90
CA VAL A 41 -3.65 14.29 7.80
C VAL A 41 -2.77 14.12 9.03
N PRO A 42 -3.23 14.46 10.24
CA PRO A 42 -2.46 14.28 11.47
C PRO A 42 -2.47 12.81 11.95
N GLY A 43 -1.67 12.52 12.98
CA GLY A 43 -1.76 11.24 13.70
C GLY A 43 -0.95 10.10 13.08
N TRP A 44 0.07 10.41 12.27
CA TRP A 44 1.02 9.42 11.79
C TRP A 44 2.47 9.89 11.91
N THR A 45 3.37 8.93 11.87
CA THR A 45 4.82 9.09 11.82
C THR A 45 5.38 8.08 10.83
N LEU A 46 6.49 8.43 10.19
CA LEU A 46 7.23 7.51 9.33
C LEU A 46 8.61 7.32 9.95
N GLY A 47 9.09 6.10 10.12
CA GLY A 47 10.42 5.79 10.60
C GLY A 47 11.19 5.02 9.54
N ALA A 48 12.48 5.27 9.40
CA ALA A 48 13.37 4.44 8.58
C ALA A 48 14.53 3.98 9.43
N ARG A 49 14.86 2.69 9.34
CA ARG A 49 16.03 2.12 10.01
C ARG A 49 16.57 0.93 9.25
N GLU A 50 17.87 0.73 9.33
CA GLU A 50 18.49 -0.49 8.84
C GLU A 50 18.11 -1.67 9.75
N VAL A 51 17.83 -2.81 9.13
CA VAL A 51 17.57 -4.08 9.81
C VAL A 51 18.34 -5.22 9.16
N ARG A 52 18.50 -6.31 9.90
CA ARG A 52 18.91 -7.61 9.35
C ARG A 52 17.72 -8.56 9.28
N ARG A 53 17.50 -9.16 8.12
CA ARG A 53 16.53 -10.24 7.88
C ARG A 53 17.30 -11.48 7.43
N GLY A 54 17.45 -12.44 8.35
CA GLY A 54 18.42 -13.52 8.15
C GLY A 54 19.83 -12.96 7.96
N ALA A 55 20.48 -13.34 6.86
CA ALA A 55 21.82 -12.87 6.50
C ALA A 55 21.87 -11.51 5.80
N PHE A 56 20.72 -10.96 5.39
CA PHE A 56 20.65 -9.80 4.50
C PHE A 56 20.37 -8.49 5.25
N ARG A 57 20.99 -7.40 4.79
CA ARG A 57 20.68 -6.02 5.19
C ARG A 57 19.42 -5.57 4.43
N ALA A 58 18.51 -4.88 5.10
CA ALA A 58 17.36 -4.23 4.47
C ALA A 58 17.05 -2.91 5.18
N THR A 59 16.37 -2.00 4.48
CA THR A 59 15.73 -0.84 5.11
C THR A 59 14.32 -1.22 5.55
N LYS A 60 14.00 -1.03 6.84
CA LYS A 60 12.64 -1.16 7.35
C LYS A 60 12.02 0.22 7.48
N ILE A 61 10.82 0.35 6.94
CA ILE A 61 9.95 1.48 7.19
C ILE A 61 8.96 1.10 8.29
N ASP A 62 8.77 1.98 9.27
CA ASP A 62 7.79 1.82 10.34
C ASP A 62 6.78 2.98 10.21
N VAL A 63 5.56 2.68 9.80
CA VAL A 63 4.44 3.66 9.81
C VAL A 63 3.76 3.57 11.18
N GLY A 64 4.00 4.57 12.02
CA GLY A 64 3.35 4.68 13.32
C GLY A 64 2.07 5.48 13.18
N VAL A 65 0.94 4.96 13.66
CA VAL A 65 -0.33 5.69 13.75
C VAL A 65 -0.66 5.90 15.22
N ASP A 66 -1.12 7.11 15.56
CA ASP A 66 -1.59 7.42 16.90
C ASP A 66 -2.78 6.51 17.25
N ARG A 67 -2.62 5.72 18.32
CA ARG A 67 -3.61 4.73 18.75
C ARG A 67 -4.82 5.37 19.42
N ASP A 68 -4.66 6.60 19.91
CA ASP A 68 -5.72 7.37 20.56
C ASP A 68 -6.48 8.24 19.56
N ALA A 69 -5.97 8.37 18.32
CA ALA A 69 -6.71 9.01 17.24
C ALA A 69 -7.97 8.20 16.90
N PRO A 70 -9.13 8.85 16.66
CA PRO A 70 -10.33 8.16 16.23
C PRO A 70 -10.06 7.32 14.99
N ARG A 71 -10.39 6.02 15.04
CA ARG A 71 -10.40 5.16 13.85
C ARG A 71 -11.51 5.64 12.93
N ALA A 72 -11.18 6.60 12.08
CA ALA A 72 -12.08 7.07 11.04
C ALA A 72 -12.29 5.93 10.05
N GLN A 73 -13.51 5.38 10.01
CA GLN A 73 -13.94 4.58 8.87
C GLN A 73 -14.12 5.55 7.71
N ARG A 74 -13.26 5.40 6.70
CA ARG A 74 -13.28 6.23 5.50
C ARG A 74 -13.86 5.44 4.34
N HIS A 75 -14.67 6.13 3.56
CA HIS A 75 -15.07 5.68 2.23
C HIS A 75 -14.03 6.13 1.20
N LEU A 76 -14.15 5.61 -0.02
CA LEU A 76 -13.36 6.08 -1.15
C LEU A 76 -13.45 7.60 -1.33
N GLY A 77 -14.66 8.17 -1.18
CA GLY A 77 -14.90 9.61 -1.31
C GLY A 77 -14.06 10.44 -0.33
N ASP A 78 -13.91 9.98 0.92
CA ASP A 78 -13.11 10.67 1.92
C ASP A 78 -11.62 10.66 1.55
N ILE A 79 -11.10 9.52 1.10
CA ILE A 79 -9.70 9.36 0.70
C ILE A 79 -9.40 10.21 -0.54
N VAL A 80 -10.28 10.19 -1.54
CA VAL A 80 -10.14 11.03 -2.74
C VAL A 80 -10.23 12.51 -2.38
N GLY A 81 -11.09 12.88 -1.43
CA GLY A 81 -11.18 14.24 -0.88
C GLY A 81 -9.86 14.69 -0.23
N ILE A 82 -9.26 13.84 0.61
CA ILE A 82 -7.94 14.09 1.22
C ILE A 82 -6.87 14.29 0.15
N LEU A 83 -6.78 13.37 -0.82
CA LEU A 83 -5.80 13.45 -1.89
C LEU A 83 -6.00 14.70 -2.76
N GLY A 84 -7.24 15.05 -3.08
CA GLY A 84 -7.59 16.21 -3.91
C GLY A 84 -7.36 17.56 -3.22
N ALA A 85 -7.48 17.62 -1.89
CA ALA A 85 -7.20 18.81 -1.10
C ALA A 85 -5.70 18.96 -0.75
N SER A 86 -4.90 17.91 -0.95
CA SER A 86 -3.48 17.88 -0.61
C SER A 86 -2.63 18.82 -1.47
N GLY A 87 -1.45 19.17 -0.97
CA GLY A 87 -0.42 19.89 -1.74
C GLY A 87 0.47 18.99 -2.62
N LEU A 88 0.07 17.74 -2.85
CA LEU A 88 0.85 16.76 -3.61
C LEU A 88 0.87 17.08 -5.11
N ALA A 89 1.90 16.60 -5.80
CA ALA A 89 1.99 16.75 -7.25
C ALA A 89 0.78 16.08 -7.96
N PRO A 90 0.18 16.69 -9.00
CA PRO A 90 -0.95 16.10 -9.73
C PRO A 90 -0.79 14.63 -10.18
N PRO A 91 0.38 14.17 -10.70
CA PRO A 91 0.54 12.76 -11.05
C PRO A 91 0.51 11.82 -9.83
N VAL A 92 0.93 12.29 -8.65
CA VAL A 92 0.88 11.52 -7.41
C VAL A 92 -0.57 11.35 -6.96
N VAL A 93 -1.33 12.44 -6.92
CA VAL A 93 -2.77 12.42 -6.60
C VAL A 93 -3.51 11.49 -7.56
N ALA A 94 -3.29 11.62 -8.86
CA ALA A 94 -3.96 10.82 -9.87
C ALA A 94 -3.64 9.32 -9.73
N MET A 95 -2.39 8.97 -9.42
CA MET A 95 -1.97 7.57 -9.23
C MET A 95 -2.53 6.99 -7.93
N ALA A 96 -2.41 7.70 -6.81
CA ALA A 96 -2.92 7.25 -5.52
C ALA A 96 -4.44 7.05 -5.57
N THR A 97 -5.18 8.01 -6.12
CA THR A 97 -6.62 7.88 -6.36
C THR A 97 -6.94 6.63 -7.17
N ARG A 98 -6.21 6.38 -8.26
CA ARG A 98 -6.43 5.18 -9.09
C ARG A 98 -6.20 3.88 -8.32
N ILE A 99 -5.22 3.83 -7.42
CA ILE A 99 -4.97 2.66 -6.58
C ILE A 99 -6.14 2.43 -5.62
N PHE A 100 -6.59 3.46 -4.91
CA PHE A 100 -7.74 3.36 -4.00
C PHE A 100 -9.05 3.03 -4.73
N THR A 101 -9.27 3.57 -5.93
CA THR A 101 -10.45 3.21 -6.74
C THR A 101 -10.43 1.73 -7.12
N ARG A 102 -9.30 1.19 -7.58
CA ARG A 102 -9.19 -0.25 -7.92
C ARG A 102 -9.44 -1.14 -6.71
N LEU A 103 -8.94 -0.73 -5.54
CA LEU A 103 -9.22 -1.43 -4.30
C LEU A 103 -10.72 -1.38 -3.96
N ALA A 104 -11.35 -0.22 -4.04
CA ALA A 104 -12.80 -0.09 -3.79
C ALA A 104 -13.62 -0.96 -4.77
N GLU A 105 -13.25 -1.03 -6.04
CA GLU A 105 -13.90 -1.88 -7.04
C GLU A 105 -13.79 -3.37 -6.70
N ALA A 106 -12.63 -3.80 -6.19
CA ALA A 106 -12.41 -5.17 -5.76
C ALA A 106 -13.26 -5.51 -4.51
N GLU A 107 -13.24 -4.63 -3.52
CA GLU A 107 -14.06 -4.78 -2.30
C GLU A 107 -15.55 -4.79 -2.63
N ALA A 108 -16.03 -3.85 -3.45
CA ALA A 108 -17.43 -3.79 -3.88
C ALA A 108 -17.89 -5.11 -4.52
N ARG A 109 -17.05 -5.71 -5.36
CA ARG A 109 -17.34 -6.99 -6.01
C ARG A 109 -17.41 -8.14 -5.02
N VAL A 110 -16.47 -8.21 -4.08
CA VAL A 110 -16.42 -9.25 -3.04
C VAL A 110 -17.61 -9.15 -2.09
N HIS A 111 -17.99 -7.92 -1.74
CA HIS A 111 -19.09 -7.64 -0.82
C HIS A 111 -20.47 -7.60 -1.50
N GLY A 112 -20.52 -7.61 -2.84
CA GLY A 112 -21.77 -7.49 -3.59
C GLY A 112 -22.43 -6.12 -3.44
N SER A 113 -21.64 -5.06 -3.22
CA SER A 113 -22.10 -3.67 -3.05
C SER A 113 -21.68 -2.79 -4.22
N THR A 114 -21.99 -1.50 -4.15
CA THR A 114 -21.41 -0.50 -5.05
C THR A 114 -20.11 0.09 -4.49
N VAL A 115 -19.31 0.72 -5.35
CA VAL A 115 -18.05 1.40 -4.95
C VAL A 115 -18.30 2.49 -3.91
N ASP A 116 -19.41 3.23 -4.05
CA ASP A 116 -19.77 4.32 -3.15
C ASP A 116 -20.16 3.81 -1.75
N GLU A 117 -20.65 2.57 -1.66
CA GLU A 117 -21.06 1.92 -0.41
C GLU A 117 -19.91 1.15 0.28
N VAL A 118 -18.72 1.08 -0.33
CA VAL A 118 -17.58 0.38 0.27
C VAL A 118 -17.11 1.11 1.51
N HIS A 119 -17.20 0.42 2.64
CA HIS A 119 -16.55 0.80 3.89
C HIS A 119 -15.20 0.12 3.98
N PHE A 120 -14.11 0.89 3.93
CA PHE A 120 -12.80 0.29 4.14
C PHE A 120 -12.58 0.00 5.62
N HIS A 121 -12.81 -1.26 6.01
CA HIS A 121 -12.62 -1.72 7.39
C HIS A 121 -11.14 -1.77 7.80
N GLU A 122 -10.27 -2.13 6.86
CA GLU A 122 -8.83 -2.29 7.10
C GLU A 122 -8.00 -1.29 6.29
N VAL A 123 -8.51 -0.82 5.14
CA VAL A 123 -7.74 -0.01 4.18
C VAL A 123 -8.07 1.50 4.19
N GLY A 124 -9.03 1.92 5.01
CA GLY A 124 -9.39 3.33 5.22
C GLY A 124 -8.59 3.98 6.35
N ALA A 125 -7.75 3.16 7.01
CA ALA A 125 -6.88 3.57 8.08
C ALA A 125 -5.71 4.42 7.55
N ILE A 126 -5.15 5.24 8.45
CA ILE A 126 -4.15 6.24 8.10
C ILE A 126 -2.87 5.58 7.57
N ASP A 127 -2.50 4.42 8.10
CA ASP A 127 -1.39 3.60 7.62
C ASP A 127 -1.53 3.25 6.14
N ALA A 128 -2.69 2.79 5.69
CA ALA A 128 -2.93 2.49 4.28
C ALA A 128 -2.80 3.73 3.37
N ILE A 129 -3.29 4.89 3.82
CA ILE A 129 -3.15 6.17 3.10
C ILE A 129 -1.67 6.55 2.98
N VAL A 130 -0.91 6.44 4.07
CA VAL A 130 0.52 6.74 4.11
C VAL A 130 1.32 5.76 3.25
N ASP A 131 1.01 4.46 3.31
CA ASP A 131 1.67 3.42 2.54
C ASP A 131 1.48 3.62 1.03
N VAL A 132 0.22 3.71 0.57
CA VAL A 132 -0.09 3.87 -0.85
C VAL A 132 0.46 5.18 -1.38
N THR A 133 0.21 6.29 -0.68
CA THR A 133 0.67 7.60 -1.14
C THR A 133 2.19 7.70 -1.08
N GLY A 134 2.81 7.17 -0.03
CA GLY A 134 4.26 7.17 0.13
C GLY A 134 4.96 6.33 -0.94
N ALA A 135 4.39 5.17 -1.33
CA ALA A 135 4.94 4.36 -2.40
C ALA A 135 4.88 5.10 -3.75
N VAL A 136 3.75 5.74 -4.05
CA VAL A 136 3.60 6.57 -5.25
C VAL A 136 4.58 7.75 -5.25
N LEU A 137 4.75 8.40 -4.09
CA LEU A 137 5.73 9.48 -3.92
C LEU A 137 7.16 9.01 -4.12
N GLY A 138 7.55 7.87 -3.54
CA GLY A 138 8.88 7.31 -3.73
C GLY A 138 9.16 7.00 -5.20
N LEU A 139 8.20 6.42 -5.92
CA LEU A 139 8.30 6.23 -7.37
C LEU A 139 8.43 7.55 -8.13
N HIS A 140 7.66 8.57 -7.74
CA HIS A 140 7.72 9.90 -8.34
C HIS A 140 9.06 10.60 -8.09
N LEU A 141 9.58 10.55 -6.87
CA LEU A 141 10.88 11.12 -6.48
C LEU A 141 12.04 10.41 -7.19
N LEU A 142 11.93 9.11 -7.41
CA LEU A 142 12.85 8.39 -8.28
C LEU A 142 12.66 8.76 -9.75
N GLY A 143 11.59 9.42 -10.18
CA GLY A 143 11.31 9.70 -11.59
C GLY A 143 11.00 8.43 -12.38
N ALA A 144 10.31 7.46 -11.76
CA ALA A 144 9.91 6.22 -12.41
C ALA A 144 8.86 6.49 -13.52
N GLU A 145 9.14 6.01 -14.72
CA GLU A 145 8.24 6.08 -15.88
C GLU A 145 7.48 4.77 -16.10
N ALA A 146 8.04 3.65 -15.63
CA ALA A 146 7.41 2.34 -15.68
C ALA A 146 7.74 1.52 -14.43
N VAL A 147 6.78 0.71 -14.00
CA VAL A 147 6.92 -0.25 -12.91
C VAL A 147 6.61 -1.64 -13.45
N HIS A 148 7.54 -2.57 -13.25
CA HIS A 148 7.34 -4.00 -13.49
C HIS A 148 7.46 -4.75 -12.17
N VAL A 149 6.75 -5.87 -12.07
CA VAL A 149 6.72 -6.70 -10.87
C VAL A 149 6.90 -8.16 -11.30
N SER A 150 7.67 -8.93 -10.54
CA SER A 150 7.74 -10.38 -10.70
C SER A 150 6.36 -11.02 -10.54
N PRO A 151 6.17 -12.29 -10.94
CA PRO A 151 5.02 -13.06 -10.47
C PRO A 151 4.92 -13.02 -8.95
N LEU A 152 3.70 -12.89 -8.42
CA LEU A 152 3.50 -12.78 -6.97
C LEU A 152 3.31 -14.16 -6.34
N PRO A 153 3.98 -14.43 -5.22
CA PRO A 153 3.79 -15.67 -4.48
C PRO A 153 2.41 -15.71 -3.86
N LEU A 154 1.70 -16.81 -4.06
CA LEU A 154 0.47 -17.14 -3.36
C LEU A 154 0.78 -18.19 -2.29
N GLY A 155 0.41 -17.86 -1.06
CA GLY A 155 0.23 -18.83 0.01
C GLY A 155 -1.22 -19.28 0.09
N GLY A 156 -1.49 -20.15 1.05
CA GLY A 156 -2.83 -20.48 1.51
C GLY A 156 -2.92 -20.35 3.02
N GLY A 157 -4.11 -20.59 3.57
CA GLY A 157 -4.33 -20.54 5.02
C GLY A 157 -5.60 -19.76 5.36
N PHE A 158 -5.76 -19.44 6.63
CA PHE A 158 -6.87 -18.63 7.12
C PHE A 158 -6.39 -17.69 8.21
N VAL A 159 -6.96 -16.49 8.26
CA VAL A 159 -6.74 -15.51 9.34
C VAL A 159 -8.08 -15.10 9.95
N ASP A 160 -8.05 -14.76 11.23
CA ASP A 160 -9.20 -14.19 11.92
C ASP A 160 -9.14 -12.66 11.84
N GLY A 161 -10.22 -12.03 11.37
CA GLY A 161 -10.32 -10.57 11.24
C GLY A 161 -11.74 -10.05 11.52
N ALA A 162 -12.00 -8.80 11.15
CA ALA A 162 -13.32 -8.17 11.33
C ALA A 162 -14.44 -8.92 10.58
N HIS A 163 -14.08 -9.64 9.51
CA HIS A 163 -14.96 -10.46 8.68
C HIS A 163 -15.06 -11.91 9.17
N GLY A 164 -14.59 -12.20 10.39
CA GLY A 164 -14.43 -13.56 10.88
C GLY A 164 -13.20 -14.24 10.27
N ARG A 165 -13.27 -15.57 10.15
CA ARG A 165 -12.18 -16.38 9.60
C ARG A 165 -12.21 -16.37 8.08
N ILE A 166 -11.23 -15.75 7.44
CA ILE A 166 -11.14 -15.57 5.98
C ILE A 166 -9.93 -16.32 5.40
N PRO A 167 -9.97 -16.78 4.13
CA PRO A 167 -8.83 -17.43 3.49
C PRO A 167 -7.68 -16.45 3.23
N LEU A 168 -6.46 -16.97 3.12
CA LEU A 168 -5.31 -16.27 2.58
C LEU A 168 -5.03 -16.72 1.13
N PRO A 169 -4.74 -15.79 0.20
CA PRO A 169 -4.94 -14.34 0.34
C PRO A 169 -6.43 -13.98 0.51
N GLY A 170 -6.69 -12.84 1.14
CA GLY A 170 -8.05 -12.35 1.35
C GLY A 170 -8.83 -12.17 0.05
N PRO A 171 -10.18 -12.27 0.06
CA PRO A 171 -10.99 -12.20 -1.15
C PRO A 171 -10.77 -10.94 -2.01
N GLY A 172 -10.61 -9.76 -1.39
CA GLY A 172 -10.29 -8.51 -2.11
C GLY A 172 -8.94 -8.58 -2.85
N THR A 173 -7.93 -9.17 -2.21
CA THR A 173 -6.62 -9.43 -2.83
C THR A 173 -6.73 -10.41 -4.01
N VAL A 174 -7.49 -11.51 -3.86
CA VAL A 174 -7.73 -12.45 -4.97
C VAL A 174 -8.37 -11.74 -6.16
N GLU A 175 -9.33 -10.84 -5.89
CA GLU A 175 -10.00 -10.08 -6.92
C GLU A 175 -9.04 -9.14 -7.67
N LEU A 176 -8.15 -8.45 -6.95
CA LEU A 176 -7.12 -7.59 -7.54
C LEU A 176 -6.08 -8.36 -8.37
N LEU A 177 -5.79 -9.60 -8.00
CA LEU A 177 -4.82 -10.46 -8.68
C LEU A 177 -5.39 -11.17 -9.93
N ARG A 178 -6.68 -10.99 -10.24
CA ARG A 178 -7.31 -11.63 -11.40
C ARG A 178 -6.57 -11.25 -12.71
N GLY A 179 -5.98 -12.25 -13.36
CA GLY A 179 -5.21 -12.09 -14.60
C GLY A 179 -3.76 -11.66 -14.40
N PHE A 180 -3.29 -11.50 -13.15
CA PHE A 180 -1.90 -11.21 -12.83
C PHE A 180 -1.10 -12.52 -12.65
N PRO A 181 0.17 -12.60 -13.10
CA PRO A 181 1.01 -13.78 -12.91
C PRO A 181 1.26 -14.09 -11.43
N VAL A 182 1.04 -15.36 -11.04
CA VAL A 182 1.21 -15.83 -9.66
C VAL A 182 1.98 -17.15 -9.60
N VAL A 183 2.62 -17.42 -8.46
CA VAL A 183 3.35 -18.66 -8.17
C VAL A 183 2.84 -19.27 -6.87
N ASP A 184 2.38 -20.52 -6.87
CA ASP A 184 2.05 -21.21 -5.62
C ASP A 184 3.34 -21.53 -4.86
N THR A 185 3.43 -21.06 -3.64
CA THR A 185 4.57 -21.30 -2.76
C THR A 185 4.46 -22.61 -1.98
N GLY A 186 3.28 -23.24 -1.95
CA GLY A 186 2.97 -24.38 -1.11
C GLY A 186 2.86 -24.05 0.39
N VAL A 187 3.10 -22.79 0.79
CA VAL A 187 2.98 -22.31 2.17
C VAL A 187 1.50 -22.21 2.54
N ARG A 188 1.12 -22.68 3.74
CA ARG A 188 -0.28 -22.78 4.20
C ARG A 188 -0.58 -21.96 5.47
N ALA A 189 0.35 -21.11 5.88
CA ALA A 189 0.23 -20.21 7.02
C ALA A 189 1.13 -18.99 6.82
N GLU A 190 0.79 -17.87 7.45
CA GLU A 190 1.62 -16.66 7.55
C GLU A 190 2.59 -16.73 8.75
#